data_AF-D9W0J4-F1
#
_entry.id   AF-D9W0J4-F1
#
_cell.length_a   1.000
_cell.length_b   1.000
_cell.length_c   1.000
_cell.angle_alpha   90.00
_cell.angle_beta   90.00
_cell.angle_gamma   90.00
#
_symmetry.space_group_name_H-M   'P 1'
#
loop_
_entity.id
_entity.type
_entity.pdbx_description
1 polymer ?
#
loop_
_entity_poly.entity_id
_entity_poly.type
_entity_poly.pdbx_seq_one_letter_code
_entity_poly.pdbx_strand_id
1 'polypeptide(L)'
;MSLLVVGLSHRSAPVSVLERASLSADAKVKLLHDTLAAEPAAEATVLATCNRIELYADVEKFHAGVAELSTLLAQHSGVALEELTPYLYVHYEDRAVHHLFSVACGLDSMVVGEGQILGQIKDALALGQELHTAGRLINDLFQQALRVGKRAHSETGIDRAGQSLVTFGLEQLAVHQPVGEWAAGKRALVIGAGSMSSLAAATLARVGVAEVVVANRTAERAERLAEILVASGTGVAARAVPMSAVAGELARVDVVVSCTGATGLVLTGDDVTAALASHKKPCWAVPHPPPDSVRGDPHFHRSPRLRPGPRFLEAPPPDARASNAGGAG
;
A
#
# COMPACT_ATOMS: atom_id res chain seq x y z
N MET A 1 30.62 -1.47 16.01
CA MET A 1 29.66 -1.07 14.97
C MET A 1 28.65 -2.19 14.87
N SER A 2 27.39 -1.85 15.00
CA SER A 2 26.29 -2.78 15.21
C SER A 2 25.10 -2.40 14.33
N LEU A 3 24.48 -3.41 13.73
CA LEU A 3 23.32 -3.24 12.88
C LEU A 3 22.12 -2.74 13.70
N LEU A 4 21.49 -1.68 13.21
CA LEU A 4 20.27 -1.10 13.76
C LEU A 4 19.24 -0.96 12.64
N VAL A 5 17.99 -1.32 12.93
CA VAL A 5 16.85 -0.94 12.10
C VAL A 5 15.86 -0.15 12.93
N VAL A 6 15.47 1.01 12.41
CA VAL A 6 14.39 1.83 12.93
C VAL A 6 13.34 1.93 11.84
N GLY A 7 12.09 1.64 12.17
CA GLY A 7 11.04 1.67 11.16
C GLY A 7 9.64 1.55 11.72
N LEU A 8 8.67 1.63 10.82
CA LEU A 8 7.26 1.44 11.08
C LEU A 8 6.67 0.57 9.97
N SER A 9 5.62 -0.19 10.29
CA SER A 9 4.96 -1.09 9.36
C SER A 9 3.45 -1.12 9.58
N HIS A 10 2.73 -1.79 8.68
CA HIS A 10 1.29 -2.04 8.80
C HIS A 10 0.87 -2.75 10.10
N ARG A 11 1.80 -3.37 10.83
CA ARG A 11 1.53 -3.96 12.15
C ARG A 11 1.61 -2.95 13.29
N SER A 12 2.49 -1.96 13.17
CA SER A 12 2.74 -0.97 14.24
C SER A 12 1.95 0.31 14.03
N ALA A 13 1.73 0.75 12.78
CA ALA A 13 1.11 2.01 12.44
C ALA A 13 -0.20 1.83 11.63
N PRO A 14 -1.22 2.69 11.84
CA PRO A 14 -2.36 2.73 10.95
C PRO A 14 -1.97 3.23 9.54
N VAL A 15 -2.75 2.84 8.53
CA VAL A 15 -2.49 3.19 7.12
C VAL A 15 -2.36 4.69 6.90
N SER A 16 -3.18 5.51 7.58
CA SER A 16 -3.13 6.97 7.47
C SER A 16 -1.78 7.58 7.88
N VAL A 17 -1.09 6.97 8.85
CA VAL A 17 0.26 7.38 9.25
C VAL A 17 1.29 6.89 8.24
N LEU A 18 1.17 5.66 7.72
CA LEU A 18 2.07 5.13 6.69
C LEU A 18 2.00 5.92 5.37
N GLU A 19 0.80 6.33 4.95
CA GLU A 19 0.60 7.15 3.75
C GLU A 19 1.29 8.50 3.89
N ARG A 20 1.08 9.18 5.02
CA ARG A 20 1.72 10.46 5.32
C ARG A 20 3.23 10.32 5.47
N ALA A 21 3.70 9.20 6.02
CA ALA A 21 5.12 8.97 6.20
C ALA A 21 5.84 8.52 4.91
N SER A 22 5.10 8.24 3.82
CA SER A 22 5.66 7.66 2.60
C SER A 22 6.76 8.54 1.98
N LEU A 23 7.89 7.91 1.66
CA LEU A 23 9.06 8.60 1.13
C LEU A 23 9.03 8.67 -0.40
N SER A 24 9.14 9.89 -0.94
CA SER A 24 9.39 10.11 -2.37
C SER A 24 10.79 9.60 -2.75
N ALA A 25 11.06 9.43 -4.05
CA ALA A 25 12.38 9.02 -4.52
C ALA A 25 13.49 9.98 -4.05
N ASP A 26 13.25 11.29 -4.16
CA ASP A 26 14.18 12.32 -3.71
C ASP A 26 14.37 12.30 -2.18
N ALA A 27 13.30 12.05 -1.42
CA ALA A 27 13.38 11.94 0.03
C ALA A 27 14.21 10.73 0.48
N LYS A 28 14.11 9.59 -0.22
CA LYS A 28 14.96 8.41 0.05
C LYS A 28 16.44 8.73 -0.15
N VAL A 29 16.78 9.41 -1.25
CA VAL A 29 18.16 9.80 -1.56
C VAL A 29 18.71 10.74 -0.48
N LYS A 30 17.95 11.78 -0.12
CA LYS A 30 18.36 12.73 0.93
C LYS A 30 18.49 12.07 2.29
N LEU A 31 17.53 11.24 2.68
CA LEU A 31 17.57 10.48 3.92
C LEU A 31 18.86 9.65 4.05
N LEU A 32 19.26 8.94 2.99
CA LEU A 32 20.47 8.12 3.01
C LEU A 32 21.74 8.95 3.12
N HIS A 33 21.84 10.07 2.41
CA HIS A 33 22.98 10.98 2.53
C HIS A 33 23.07 11.64 3.90
N ASP A 34 21.95 12.12 4.43
CA ASP A 34 21.91 12.74 5.77
C ASP A 34 22.22 11.72 6.87
N THR A 35 21.80 10.46 6.69
CA THR A 35 22.15 9.38 7.63
C THR A 35 23.66 9.15 7.71
N LEU A 36 24.38 9.15 6.58
CA LEU A 36 25.84 9.01 6.58
C LEU A 36 26.60 10.26 7.01
N ALA A 37 26.00 11.43 6.80
CA ALA A 37 26.55 12.69 7.30
C ALA A 37 26.46 12.76 8.83
N ALA A 38 25.51 12.04 9.43
CA ALA A 38 25.39 11.95 10.87
C ALA A 38 26.47 11.03 11.45
N GLU A 39 27.17 11.51 12.50
CA GLU A 39 28.30 10.79 13.12
C GLU A 39 28.04 9.35 13.59
N PRO A 40 26.82 8.89 13.95
CA PRO A 40 26.69 7.52 14.46
C PRO A 40 26.66 6.45 13.35
N ALA A 41 26.46 6.76 12.07
CA ALA A 41 26.18 5.75 11.03
C ALA A 41 27.26 5.66 9.94
N ALA A 42 27.81 4.46 9.73
CA ALA A 42 28.85 4.19 8.73
C ALA A 42 28.30 3.66 7.39
N GLU A 43 27.16 2.97 7.44
CA GLU A 43 26.47 2.42 6.28
C GLU A 43 24.97 2.58 6.49
N ALA A 44 24.19 2.79 5.42
CA ALA A 44 22.74 2.87 5.50
C ALA A 44 22.03 2.36 4.23
N THR A 45 20.82 1.85 4.40
CA THR A 45 19.86 1.63 3.30
C THR A 45 18.44 1.78 3.82
N VAL A 46 17.50 2.09 2.92
CA VAL A 46 16.09 2.32 3.27
C VAL A 46 15.18 1.40 2.48
N LEU A 47 14.38 0.60 3.19
CA LEU A 47 13.30 -0.19 2.61
C LEU A 47 11.98 0.56 2.82
N ALA A 48 11.49 1.20 1.77
CA ALA A 48 10.25 1.96 1.79
C ALA A 48 9.26 1.41 0.76
N THR A 49 8.17 0.84 1.27
CA THR A 49 7.06 0.24 0.54
C THR A 49 5.75 0.93 0.95
N CYS A 50 4.60 0.47 0.44
CA CYS A 50 3.29 0.95 0.93
C CYS A 50 2.95 0.48 2.36
N ASN A 51 3.60 -0.59 2.84
CA ASN A 51 3.27 -1.25 4.10
C ASN A 51 4.38 -1.13 5.16
N ARG A 52 5.53 -0.55 4.82
CA ARG A 52 6.64 -0.33 5.76
C ARG A 52 7.62 0.73 5.28
N ILE A 53 8.26 1.38 6.25
CA ILE A 53 9.43 2.25 6.05
C ILE A 53 10.44 1.85 7.10
N GLU A 54 11.60 1.38 6.66
CA GLU A 54 12.65 0.86 7.53
C GLU A 54 13.99 1.44 7.09
N LEU A 55 14.67 2.12 8.01
CA LEU A 55 16.03 2.60 7.85
C LEU A 55 16.96 1.62 8.56
N TYR A 56 17.77 0.92 7.77
CA TYR A 56 18.82 0.03 8.25
C TYR A 56 20.13 0.81 8.25
N ALA A 57 20.84 0.81 9.36
CA ALA A 57 22.16 1.43 9.44
C ALA A 57 23.14 0.61 10.29
N ASP A 58 24.41 0.71 9.96
CA ASP A 58 25.49 0.27 10.83
C ASP A 58 25.91 1.42 11.74
N VAL A 59 25.66 1.29 13.05
CA VAL A 59 25.88 2.38 14.01
C VAL A 59 26.94 2.07 15.06
N GLU A 60 27.66 3.08 15.53
CA GLU A 60 28.64 2.91 16.61
C GLU A 60 27.99 2.74 17.99
N LYS A 61 26.92 3.49 18.25
CA LYS A 61 26.26 3.56 19.57
C LYS A 61 24.75 3.42 19.40
N PHE A 62 24.16 2.45 20.11
CA PHE A 62 22.73 2.15 20.04
C PHE A 62 21.83 3.36 20.30
N HIS A 63 21.93 3.99 21.49
CA HIS A 63 21.02 5.07 21.87
C HIS A 63 21.13 6.31 20.97
N ALA A 64 22.37 6.68 20.59
CA ALA A 64 22.60 7.79 19.68
C ALA A 64 22.07 7.48 18.27
N GLY A 65 22.29 6.26 17.78
CA GLY A 65 21.75 5.80 16.51
C GLY A 65 20.22 5.81 16.49
N VAL A 66 19.55 5.28 17.52
CA VAL A 66 18.08 5.29 17.59
C VAL A 66 17.52 6.70 17.55
N ALA A 67 18.06 7.61 18.35
CA ALA A 67 17.60 9.00 18.39
C ALA A 67 17.78 9.70 17.03
N GLU A 68 18.94 9.53 16.41
CA GLU A 68 19.28 10.16 15.13
C GLU A 68 18.45 9.61 13.99
N LEU A 69 18.39 8.28 13.84
CA LEU A 69 17.62 7.63 12.76
C LEU A 69 16.12 7.94 12.87
N SER A 70 15.57 7.99 14.09
CA SER A 70 14.17 8.37 14.29
C SER A 70 13.91 9.82 13.88
N THR A 71 14.84 10.71 14.21
CA THR A 71 14.76 12.14 13.85
C THR A 71 14.83 12.32 12.33
N LEU A 72 15.76 11.64 11.67
CA LEU A 72 15.91 11.69 10.21
C LEU A 72 14.68 11.12 9.49
N LEU A 73 14.13 10.00 9.97
CA LEU A 73 12.88 9.46 9.45
C LEU A 73 11.72 10.47 9.60
N ALA A 74 11.58 11.13 10.74
CA ALA A 74 10.57 12.17 10.95
C ALA A 74 10.75 13.35 9.98
N GLN A 75 11.97 13.85 9.85
CA GLN A 75 12.29 14.98 8.96
C GLN A 75 11.98 14.68 7.50
N HIS A 76 12.42 13.52 6.98
CA HIS A 76 12.27 13.18 5.56
C HIS A 76 10.88 12.65 5.21
N SER A 77 10.15 12.12 6.19
CA SER A 77 8.74 11.73 6.01
C SER A 77 7.77 12.91 6.13
N GLY A 78 8.19 14.02 6.74
CA GLY A 78 7.34 15.18 6.98
C GLY A 78 6.32 14.98 8.12
N VAL A 79 6.45 13.91 8.91
CA VAL A 79 5.62 13.63 10.08
C VAL A 79 6.41 13.95 11.35
N ALA A 80 5.78 14.62 12.31
CA ALA A 80 6.43 15.01 13.57
C ALA A 80 6.97 13.78 14.32
N LEU A 81 8.13 13.92 14.96
CA LEU A 81 8.78 12.81 15.67
C LEU A 81 7.90 12.27 16.80
N GLU A 82 7.20 13.17 17.51
CA GLU A 82 6.27 12.83 18.59
C GLU A 82 5.09 11.99 18.09
N GLU A 83 4.70 12.19 16.83
CA GLU A 83 3.64 11.43 16.18
C GLU A 83 4.12 10.06 15.68
N LEU A 84 5.37 9.96 15.21
CA LEU A 84 5.94 8.68 14.75
C LEU A 84 6.37 7.77 15.90
N THR A 85 6.90 8.33 16.99
CA THR A 85 7.53 7.59 18.09
C THR A 85 6.67 6.44 18.65
N PRO A 86 5.35 6.58 18.84
CA PRO A 86 4.50 5.48 19.33
C PRO A 86 4.44 4.27 18.39
N TYR A 87 4.75 4.46 17.11
CA TYR A 87 4.63 3.45 16.06
C TYR A 87 5.97 2.90 15.58
N LEU A 88 7.08 3.54 15.97
CA LEU A 88 8.42 3.09 15.61
C LEU A 88 8.78 1.83 16.40
N TYR A 89 9.26 0.81 15.69
CA TYR A 89 9.98 -0.30 16.28
C TYR A 89 11.47 -0.18 16.02
N VAL A 90 12.23 -0.79 16.92
CA VAL A 90 13.69 -0.84 16.85
C VAL A 90 14.13 -2.28 17.00
N HIS A 91 14.95 -2.76 16.05
CA HIS A 91 15.67 -4.02 16.21
C HIS A 91 17.17 -3.78 16.11
N TYR A 92 17.92 -4.50 16.94
CA TYR A 92 19.35 -4.35 17.11
C TYR A 92 20.05 -5.70 16.92
N GLU A 93 21.19 -5.66 16.23
CA GLU A 93 22.05 -6.81 15.93
C GLU A 93 21.25 -7.99 15.38
N ASP A 94 21.29 -9.15 16.04
CA ASP A 94 20.64 -10.38 15.60
C ASP A 94 19.15 -10.21 15.35
N ARG A 95 18.46 -9.34 16.11
CA ARG A 95 17.04 -9.07 15.88
C ARG A 95 16.80 -8.32 14.58
N ALA A 96 17.69 -7.42 14.19
CA ALA A 96 17.58 -6.71 12.91
C ALA A 96 17.82 -7.65 11.73
N VAL A 97 18.78 -8.59 11.86
CA VAL A 97 19.02 -9.64 10.86
C VAL A 97 17.81 -10.56 10.74
N HIS A 98 17.31 -11.08 11.86
CA HIS A 98 16.12 -11.94 11.89
C HIS A 98 14.90 -11.23 11.30
N HIS A 99 14.70 -9.95 11.64
CA HIS A 99 13.62 -9.13 11.09
C HIS A 99 13.70 -9.02 9.58
N LEU A 100 14.85 -8.63 9.02
CA LEU A 100 15.02 -8.53 7.57
C LEU A 100 14.78 -9.89 6.87
N PHE A 101 15.25 -11.00 7.44
CA PHE A 101 14.98 -12.32 6.88
C PHE A 101 13.49 -12.68 6.93
N SER A 102 12.80 -12.33 8.01
CA SER A 102 11.36 -12.53 8.14
C SER A 102 10.58 -11.70 7.10
N VAL A 103 11.00 -10.45 6.87
CA VAL A 103 10.45 -9.59 5.82
C VAL A 103 10.74 -10.16 4.43
N ALA A 104 11.97 -10.63 4.18
CA ALA A 104 12.36 -11.21 2.88
C ALA A 104 11.63 -12.52 2.55
N CYS A 105 11.28 -13.31 3.56
CA CYS A 105 10.43 -14.50 3.42
C CYS A 105 8.94 -14.14 3.27
N GLY A 106 8.56 -12.86 3.36
CA GLY A 106 7.17 -12.41 3.32
C GLY A 106 6.35 -12.77 4.56
N LEU A 107 6.98 -13.18 5.67
CA LEU A 107 6.28 -13.53 6.92
C LEU A 107 5.70 -12.31 7.62
N ASP A 108 6.35 -11.16 7.44
CA ASP A 108 5.89 -9.87 7.92
C ASP A 108 5.22 -9.05 6.82
N SER A 109 4.68 -9.66 5.76
CA SER A 109 3.89 -8.95 4.76
C SER A 109 2.41 -8.95 5.14
N MET A 110 1.65 -7.92 4.73
CA MET A 110 0.19 -7.88 4.92
C MET A 110 -0.48 -9.12 4.29
N VAL A 111 0.07 -9.57 3.16
CA VAL A 111 -0.15 -10.91 2.62
C VAL A 111 1.08 -11.77 2.90
N VAL A 112 0.91 -12.76 3.76
CA VAL A 112 2.00 -13.69 4.12
C VAL A 112 2.46 -14.45 2.88
N GLY A 113 3.75 -14.40 2.54
CA GLY A 113 4.30 -15.12 1.38
C GLY A 113 4.20 -14.36 0.05
N GLU A 114 3.91 -13.06 0.08
CA GLU A 114 3.96 -12.23 -1.12
C GLU A 114 5.41 -12.04 -1.62
N GLY A 115 5.71 -12.52 -2.83
CA GLY A 115 7.07 -12.45 -3.40
C GLY A 115 7.55 -11.08 -3.89
N GLN A 116 6.71 -10.03 -3.89
CA GLN A 116 7.13 -8.71 -4.42
C GLN A 116 8.10 -8.00 -3.46
N ILE A 117 8.07 -8.33 -2.17
CA ILE A 117 9.00 -7.80 -1.17
C ILE A 117 10.46 -8.09 -1.53
N LEU A 118 10.74 -9.24 -2.15
CA LEU A 118 12.09 -9.57 -2.63
C LEU A 118 12.59 -8.58 -3.69
N GLY A 119 11.70 -8.14 -4.58
CA GLY A 119 12.01 -7.10 -5.56
C GLY A 119 12.31 -5.77 -4.88
N GLN A 120 11.49 -5.38 -3.90
CA GLN A 120 11.66 -4.13 -3.16
C GLN A 120 12.95 -4.11 -2.32
N ILE A 121 13.33 -5.24 -1.70
CA ILE A 121 14.61 -5.39 -0.99
C ILE A 121 15.78 -5.27 -1.97
N LYS A 122 15.67 -5.88 -3.16
CA LYS A 122 16.69 -5.76 -4.21
C LYS A 122 16.85 -4.31 -4.68
N ASP A 123 15.75 -3.61 -4.88
CA ASP A 123 15.75 -2.21 -5.32
C ASP A 123 16.31 -1.28 -4.23
N ALA A 124 15.98 -1.52 -2.95
CA ALA A 124 16.56 -0.80 -1.81
C ALA A 124 18.09 -0.98 -1.73
N LEU A 125 18.57 -2.22 -1.91
CA LEU A 125 20.00 -2.49 -1.96
C LEU A 125 20.67 -1.80 -3.15
N ALA A 126 20.07 -1.87 -4.35
CA ALA A 126 20.61 -1.25 -5.55
C ALA A 126 20.74 0.27 -5.40
N LEU A 127 19.72 0.93 -4.83
CA LEU A 127 19.78 2.36 -4.50
C LEU A 127 20.91 2.66 -3.51
N GLY A 128 21.05 1.83 -2.47
CA GLY A 128 22.12 1.99 -1.48
C GLY A 128 23.52 1.87 -2.12
N GLN A 129 23.69 0.93 -3.05
CA GLN A 129 24.95 0.73 -3.79
C GLN A 129 25.25 1.90 -4.73
N GLU A 130 24.24 2.39 -5.47
CA GLU A 130 24.36 3.51 -6.41
C GLU A 130 24.78 4.80 -5.70
N LEU A 131 24.23 5.06 -4.51
CA LEU A 131 24.56 6.23 -3.69
C LEU A 131 25.80 6.05 -2.83
N HIS A 132 26.48 4.91 -2.92
CA HIS A 132 27.60 4.53 -2.06
C HIS A 132 27.28 4.60 -0.55
N THR A 133 26.03 4.31 -0.19
CA THR A 133 25.56 4.30 1.20
C THR A 133 25.50 2.91 1.81
N ALA A 134 25.31 1.88 0.98
CA ALA A 134 25.45 0.49 1.38
C ALA A 134 26.93 0.09 1.26
N GLY A 135 27.63 0.01 2.40
CA GLY A 135 28.97 -0.55 2.47
C GLY A 135 28.94 -2.09 2.54
N ARG A 136 29.98 -2.70 3.09
CA ARG A 136 30.13 -4.16 3.07
C ARG A 136 29.06 -4.85 3.91
N LEU A 137 28.77 -4.33 5.11
CA LEU A 137 27.86 -4.97 6.06
C LEU A 137 26.43 -5.01 5.51
N ILE A 138 25.92 -3.88 5.04
CA ILE A 138 24.57 -3.78 4.47
C ILE A 138 24.46 -4.61 3.19
N ASN A 139 25.50 -4.60 2.34
CA ASN A 139 25.53 -5.43 1.13
C ASN A 139 25.39 -6.93 1.44
N ASP A 140 26.24 -7.44 2.33
CA ASP A 140 26.25 -8.87 2.66
C ASP A 140 24.92 -9.30 3.31
N LEU A 141 24.39 -8.46 4.21
CA LEU A 141 23.11 -8.69 4.87
C LEU A 141 21.94 -8.78 3.87
N PHE A 142 21.79 -7.79 2.98
CA PHE A 142 20.66 -7.75 2.04
C PHE A 142 20.77 -8.83 0.97
N GLN A 143 21.97 -9.13 0.49
CA GLN A 143 22.19 -10.26 -0.42
C GLN A 143 21.83 -11.59 0.25
N GLN A 144 22.19 -11.76 1.52
CA GLN A 144 21.81 -12.96 2.27
C GLN A 144 20.30 -13.03 2.51
N ALA A 145 19.64 -11.91 2.82
CA ALA A 145 18.19 -11.85 2.95
C ALA A 145 17.49 -12.27 1.66
N LEU A 146 17.97 -11.80 0.50
CA LEU A 146 17.44 -12.20 -0.80
C LEU A 146 17.61 -13.71 -1.07
N ARG A 147 18.72 -14.31 -0.66
CA ARG A 147 18.93 -15.78 -0.77
C ARG A 147 17.98 -16.55 0.15
N VAL A 148 17.86 -16.12 1.41
CA VAL A 148 16.98 -16.75 2.40
C VAL A 148 15.53 -16.69 1.96
N GLY A 149 15.04 -15.52 1.53
CA GLY A 149 13.68 -15.37 1.05
C GLY A 149 13.41 -16.23 -0.18
N LYS A 150 14.27 -16.18 -1.22
CA LYS A 150 14.13 -17.07 -2.40
C LYS A 150 14.04 -18.55 -2.00
N ARG A 151 14.88 -18.98 -1.05
CA ARG A 151 14.89 -20.34 -0.55
C ARG A 151 13.58 -20.70 0.16
N ALA A 152 13.07 -19.82 1.02
CA ALA A 152 11.79 -20.02 1.69
C ALA A 152 10.64 -20.17 0.69
N HIS A 153 10.57 -19.31 -0.32
CA HIS A 153 9.57 -19.39 -1.40
C HIS A 153 9.67 -20.71 -2.19
N SER A 154 10.88 -21.14 -2.55
CA SER A 154 11.08 -22.40 -3.29
C SER A 154 10.86 -23.67 -2.47
N GLU A 155 11.18 -23.67 -1.18
CA GLU A 155 11.24 -24.90 -0.37
C GLU A 155 9.99 -25.14 0.49
N THR A 156 9.23 -24.09 0.84
CA THR A 156 8.13 -24.21 1.83
C THR A 156 6.75 -24.12 1.21
N GLY A 157 6.64 -23.71 -0.06
CA GLY A 157 5.36 -23.46 -0.72
C GLY A 157 4.59 -22.29 -0.11
N ILE A 158 5.25 -21.39 0.66
CA ILE A 158 4.63 -20.21 1.27
C ILE A 158 3.94 -19.29 0.24
N ASP A 159 4.40 -19.32 -1.02
CA ASP A 159 3.71 -18.67 -2.16
C ASP A 159 2.26 -19.11 -2.33
N ARG A 160 1.92 -20.35 -1.95
CA ARG A 160 0.55 -20.88 -2.03
C ARG A 160 -0.32 -20.38 -0.89
N ALA A 161 0.29 -20.03 0.25
CA ALA A 161 -0.40 -19.40 1.37
C ALA A 161 -0.64 -17.91 1.12
N GLY A 162 0.27 -17.26 0.36
CA GLY A 162 0.21 -15.85 0.02
C GLY A 162 -0.55 -15.54 -1.26
N GLN A 163 -1.88 -15.42 -1.17
CA GLN A 163 -2.64 -14.80 -2.23
C GLN A 163 -2.31 -13.30 -2.32
N SER A 164 -1.84 -12.81 -3.49
CA SER A 164 -1.54 -11.38 -3.68
C SER A 164 -2.63 -10.45 -3.12
N LEU A 165 -2.27 -9.24 -2.67
CA LEU A 165 -3.23 -8.25 -2.17
C LEU A 165 -4.39 -8.00 -3.14
N VAL A 166 -4.12 -8.13 -4.43
CA VAL A 166 -5.15 -8.04 -5.48
C VAL A 166 -6.13 -9.19 -5.38
N THR A 167 -5.66 -10.43 -5.24
CA THR A 167 -6.53 -11.61 -5.12
C THR A 167 -7.39 -11.51 -3.86
N PHE A 168 -6.79 -11.14 -2.72
CA PHE A 168 -7.54 -10.91 -1.48
C PHE A 168 -8.62 -9.83 -1.67
N GLY A 169 -8.28 -8.70 -2.31
CA GLY A 169 -9.24 -7.66 -2.62
C GLY A 169 -10.40 -8.15 -3.51
N LEU A 170 -10.12 -9.00 -4.50
CA LEU A 170 -11.15 -9.61 -5.35
C LEU A 170 -12.05 -10.59 -4.56
N GLU A 171 -11.49 -11.36 -3.62
CA GLU A 171 -12.27 -12.22 -2.72
C GLU A 171 -13.23 -11.40 -1.85
N GLN A 172 -12.78 -10.26 -1.33
CA GLN A 172 -13.63 -9.33 -0.57
C GLN A 172 -14.75 -8.70 -1.41
N LEU A 173 -14.59 -8.61 -2.73
CA LEU A 173 -15.64 -8.16 -3.66
C LEU A 173 -16.59 -9.28 -4.07
N ALA A 174 -16.11 -10.54 -4.06
CA ALA A 174 -16.83 -11.72 -4.51
C ALA A 174 -17.50 -12.50 -3.37
N VAL A 175 -17.74 -11.90 -2.19
CA VAL A 175 -18.19 -12.56 -0.93
C VAL A 175 -19.24 -13.66 -1.06
N HIS A 176 -20.13 -13.59 -2.05
CA HIS A 176 -21.26 -14.52 -2.23
C HIS A 176 -21.05 -15.63 -3.27
N GLN A 177 -19.92 -15.68 -3.98
CA GLN A 177 -19.66 -16.67 -5.02
C GLN A 177 -18.16 -16.81 -5.33
N PRO A 178 -17.70 -17.89 -5.98
CA PRO A 178 -16.30 -18.02 -6.39
C PRO A 178 -15.83 -16.82 -7.22
N VAL A 179 -14.60 -16.35 -7.00
CA VAL A 179 -14.06 -15.14 -7.66
C VAL A 179 -14.14 -15.23 -9.19
N GLY A 180 -13.91 -16.42 -9.76
CA GLY A 180 -14.03 -16.63 -11.21
C GLY A 180 -15.45 -16.45 -11.75
N GLU A 181 -16.46 -16.95 -11.04
CA GLU A 181 -17.88 -16.75 -11.40
C GLU A 181 -18.27 -15.28 -11.27
N TRP A 182 -17.76 -14.60 -10.24
CA TRP A 182 -17.96 -13.18 -10.07
C TRP A 182 -17.28 -12.35 -11.16
N ALA A 183 -16.06 -12.70 -11.57
CA ALA A 183 -15.31 -11.96 -12.57
C ALA A 183 -15.80 -12.18 -14.00
N ALA A 184 -16.46 -13.32 -14.27
CA ALA A 184 -16.92 -13.68 -15.60
C ALA A 184 -17.77 -12.57 -16.24
N GLY A 185 -17.38 -12.13 -17.43
CA GLY A 185 -18.08 -11.09 -18.18
C GLY A 185 -17.84 -9.65 -17.69
N LYS A 186 -17.13 -9.45 -16.57
CA LYS A 186 -16.83 -8.12 -16.05
C LYS A 186 -15.70 -7.44 -16.82
N ARG A 187 -15.73 -6.11 -16.82
CA ARG A 187 -14.68 -5.25 -17.38
C ARG A 187 -13.92 -4.58 -16.24
N ALA A 188 -12.59 -4.65 -16.28
CA ALA A 188 -11.73 -4.06 -15.27
C ALA A 188 -10.92 -2.90 -15.83
N LEU A 189 -10.79 -1.81 -15.08
CA LEU A 189 -9.87 -0.72 -15.35
C LEU A 189 -8.69 -0.80 -14.39
N VAL A 190 -7.47 -0.89 -14.92
CA VAL A 190 -6.22 -0.84 -14.15
C VAL A 190 -5.55 0.50 -14.41
N ILE A 191 -5.38 1.30 -13.35
CA ILE A 191 -4.70 2.59 -13.40
C ILE A 191 -3.28 2.42 -12.88
N GLY A 192 -2.32 2.69 -13.75
CA GLY A 192 -0.89 2.42 -13.58
C GLY A 192 -0.40 1.27 -14.46
N ALA A 193 0.91 1.26 -14.71
CA ALA A 193 1.60 0.17 -15.42
C ALA A 193 2.90 -0.21 -14.69
N GLY A 194 2.88 -0.14 -13.36
CA GLY A 194 3.97 -0.56 -12.49
C GLY A 194 3.91 -2.05 -12.18
N SER A 195 4.86 -2.57 -11.40
CA SER A 195 4.89 -3.98 -10.99
C SER A 195 3.58 -4.44 -10.33
N MET A 196 3.01 -3.63 -9.43
CA MET A 196 1.71 -3.89 -8.79
C MET A 196 0.56 -3.89 -9.79
N SER A 197 0.52 -2.92 -10.71
CA SER A 197 -0.53 -2.83 -11.73
C SER A 197 -0.47 -4.02 -12.69
N SER A 198 0.74 -4.44 -13.07
CA SER A 198 0.96 -5.61 -13.92
C SER A 198 0.53 -6.91 -13.23
N LEU A 199 0.85 -7.06 -11.93
CA LEU A 199 0.34 -8.18 -11.13
C LEU A 199 -1.19 -8.16 -11.07
N ALA A 200 -1.78 -6.99 -10.80
CA ALA A 200 -3.22 -6.85 -10.72
C ALA A 200 -3.92 -7.24 -12.03
N ALA A 201 -3.41 -6.73 -13.14
CA ALA A 201 -3.93 -7.02 -14.46
C ALA A 201 -3.79 -8.52 -14.81
N ALA A 202 -2.64 -9.12 -14.51
CA ALA A 202 -2.42 -10.55 -14.72
C ALA A 202 -3.33 -11.43 -13.84
N THR A 203 -3.57 -11.02 -12.59
CA THR A 203 -4.50 -11.70 -11.68
C THR A 203 -5.93 -11.61 -12.21
N LEU A 204 -6.39 -10.41 -12.60
CA LEU A 204 -7.71 -10.21 -13.19
C LEU A 204 -7.92 -11.07 -14.45
N ALA A 205 -6.92 -11.11 -15.33
CA ALA A 205 -6.93 -11.95 -16.53
C ALA A 205 -7.04 -13.45 -16.19
N ARG A 206 -6.27 -13.93 -15.20
CA ARG A 206 -6.30 -15.34 -14.76
C ARG A 206 -7.64 -15.73 -14.12
N VAL A 207 -8.25 -14.81 -13.39
CA VAL A 207 -9.55 -15.02 -12.74
C VAL A 207 -10.70 -15.02 -13.76
N GLY A 208 -10.51 -14.43 -14.94
CA GLY A 208 -11.43 -14.57 -16.07
C GLY A 208 -12.33 -13.36 -16.33
N VAL A 209 -11.85 -12.14 -16.05
CA VAL A 209 -12.54 -10.92 -16.54
C VAL A 209 -12.60 -10.92 -18.07
N ALA A 210 -13.63 -10.32 -18.65
CA ALA A 210 -13.79 -10.26 -20.10
C ALA A 210 -12.83 -9.26 -20.76
N GLU A 211 -12.56 -8.13 -20.09
CA GLU A 211 -11.69 -7.09 -20.61
C GLU A 211 -10.88 -6.41 -19.49
N VAL A 212 -9.62 -6.13 -19.77
CA VAL A 212 -8.74 -5.28 -18.95
C VAL A 212 -8.35 -4.03 -19.73
N VAL A 213 -8.79 -2.88 -19.25
CA VAL A 213 -8.41 -1.56 -19.76
C VAL A 213 -7.26 -1.04 -18.91
N VAL A 214 -6.13 -0.67 -19.52
CA VAL A 214 -4.95 -0.16 -18.80
C VAL A 214 -4.77 1.32 -19.08
N ALA A 215 -4.77 2.14 -18.04
CA ALA A 215 -4.49 3.58 -18.12
C ALA A 215 -3.16 3.89 -17.44
N ASN A 216 -2.28 4.64 -18.08
CA ASN A 216 -1.04 5.08 -17.45
C ASN A 216 -0.58 6.44 -17.99
N ARG A 217 0.17 7.20 -17.18
CA ARG A 217 0.75 8.50 -17.60
C ARG A 217 1.66 8.35 -18.82
N THR A 218 2.45 7.28 -18.86
CA THR A 218 3.28 6.91 -20.02
C THR A 218 2.52 5.89 -20.85
N ALA A 219 2.02 6.30 -22.01
CA ALA A 219 1.17 5.47 -22.89
C ALA A 219 1.84 4.15 -23.28
N GLU A 220 3.11 4.21 -23.69
CA GLU A 220 3.92 3.05 -24.09
C GLU A 220 3.94 1.93 -23.03
N ARG A 221 3.94 2.30 -21.73
CA ARG A 221 3.91 1.31 -20.65
C ARG A 221 2.55 0.64 -20.51
N ALA A 222 1.46 1.37 -20.74
CA ALA A 222 0.12 0.80 -20.74
C ALA A 222 -0.09 -0.12 -21.95
N GLU A 223 0.38 0.31 -23.12
CA GLU A 223 0.34 -0.48 -24.37
C GLU A 223 1.09 -1.80 -24.19
N ARG A 224 2.34 -1.73 -23.71
CA ARG A 224 3.15 -2.93 -23.44
C ARG A 224 2.48 -3.89 -22.46
N LEU A 225 1.84 -3.38 -21.40
CA LEU A 225 1.13 -4.24 -20.44
C LEU A 225 -0.09 -4.90 -21.11
N ALA A 226 -0.87 -4.16 -21.90
CA ALA A 226 -2.00 -4.71 -22.64
C ALA A 226 -1.56 -5.81 -23.62
N GLU A 227 -0.48 -5.60 -24.37
CA GLU A 227 0.10 -6.61 -25.27
C GLU A 227 0.51 -7.89 -24.54
N ILE A 228 1.17 -7.77 -23.38
CA ILE A 228 1.54 -8.91 -22.55
C ILE A 228 0.30 -9.70 -22.10
N LEU A 229 -0.78 -9.01 -21.72
CA LEU A 229 -2.02 -9.67 -21.30
C LEU A 229 -2.68 -10.42 -22.46
N VAL A 230 -2.74 -9.82 -23.65
CA VAL A 230 -3.27 -10.50 -24.85
C VAL A 230 -2.41 -11.71 -25.20
N ALA A 231 -1.09 -11.59 -25.10
CA ALA A 231 -0.16 -12.69 -25.37
C ALA A 231 -0.15 -13.80 -24.30
N SER A 232 -0.74 -13.56 -23.12
CA SER A 232 -0.71 -14.51 -21.99
C SER A 232 -1.51 -15.79 -22.22
N GLY A 233 -2.33 -15.86 -23.27
CA GLY A 233 -3.15 -17.04 -23.59
C GLY A 233 -4.36 -17.24 -22.67
N THR A 234 -4.67 -16.26 -21.81
CA THR A 234 -5.86 -16.27 -20.93
C THR A 234 -7.18 -15.99 -21.66
N GLY A 235 -7.12 -15.51 -22.91
CA GLY A 235 -8.29 -15.15 -23.71
C GLY A 235 -8.94 -13.81 -23.34
N VAL A 236 -8.33 -13.06 -22.42
CA VAL A 236 -8.81 -11.73 -22.02
C VAL A 236 -8.60 -10.70 -23.13
N ALA A 237 -9.58 -9.85 -23.38
CA ALA A 237 -9.36 -8.66 -24.19
C ALA A 237 -8.57 -7.64 -23.36
N ALA A 238 -7.52 -7.03 -23.91
CA ALA A 238 -6.83 -5.94 -23.22
C ALA A 238 -6.52 -4.79 -24.17
N ARG A 239 -6.65 -3.56 -23.66
CA ARG A 239 -6.32 -2.33 -24.39
C ARG A 239 -5.76 -1.26 -23.49
N ALA A 240 -4.91 -0.42 -24.04
CA ALA A 240 -4.43 0.79 -23.38
C ALA A 240 -5.33 1.98 -23.67
N VAL A 241 -5.46 2.89 -22.70
CA VAL A 241 -6.13 4.18 -22.85
C VAL A 241 -5.28 5.30 -22.26
N PRO A 242 -5.38 6.53 -22.79
CA PRO A 242 -4.73 7.68 -22.18
C PRO A 242 -5.38 8.00 -20.81
N MET A 243 -4.61 8.62 -19.91
CA MET A 243 -5.12 9.05 -18.60
C MET A 243 -6.35 9.96 -18.69
N SER A 244 -6.43 10.78 -19.74
CA SER A 244 -7.59 11.67 -19.98
C SER A 244 -8.90 10.90 -20.24
N ALA A 245 -8.82 9.64 -20.66
CA ALA A 245 -9.99 8.80 -20.91
C ALA A 245 -10.50 8.08 -19.66
N VAL A 246 -9.77 8.11 -18.54
CA VAL A 246 -10.12 7.38 -17.31
C VAL A 246 -11.54 7.71 -16.85
N ALA A 247 -11.92 9.00 -16.80
CA ALA A 247 -13.26 9.42 -16.37
C ALA A 247 -14.37 8.79 -17.22
N GLY A 248 -14.17 8.68 -18.54
CA GLY A 248 -15.14 8.05 -19.45
C GLY A 248 -15.19 6.52 -19.31
N GLU A 249 -14.06 5.88 -18.96
CA GLU A 249 -13.99 4.44 -18.74
C GLU A 249 -14.57 4.03 -17.37
N LEU A 250 -14.50 4.88 -16.35
CA LEU A 250 -15.09 4.60 -15.02
C LEU A 250 -16.59 4.24 -15.12
N ALA A 251 -17.33 4.88 -16.03
CA ALA A 251 -18.74 4.62 -16.26
C ALA A 251 -19.02 3.30 -17.03
N ARG A 252 -17.98 2.61 -17.48
CA ARG A 252 -18.05 1.46 -18.41
C ARG A 252 -17.44 0.19 -17.88
N VAL A 253 -16.78 0.27 -16.72
CA VAL A 253 -16.13 -0.86 -16.04
C VAL A 253 -16.91 -1.25 -14.80
N ASP A 254 -16.71 -2.50 -14.37
CA ASP A 254 -17.30 -3.09 -13.17
C ASP A 254 -16.33 -3.04 -11.98
N VAL A 255 -15.03 -3.01 -12.26
CA VAL A 255 -13.96 -3.06 -11.26
C VAL A 255 -12.87 -2.06 -11.64
N VAL A 256 -12.37 -1.32 -10.67
CA VAL A 256 -11.24 -0.42 -10.85
C VAL A 256 -10.14 -0.81 -9.88
N VAL A 257 -8.93 -1.01 -10.39
CA VAL A 257 -7.72 -1.23 -9.59
C VAL A 257 -6.76 -0.09 -9.86
N SER A 258 -6.54 0.76 -8.86
CA SER A 258 -5.57 1.85 -8.93
C SER A 258 -4.30 1.47 -8.19
N CYS A 259 -3.19 1.37 -8.91
CA CYS A 259 -1.88 1.09 -8.35
C CYS A 259 -0.88 2.02 -9.04
N THR A 260 -0.71 3.23 -8.50
CA THR A 260 0.13 4.26 -9.11
C THR A 260 1.22 4.71 -8.16
N GLY A 261 2.38 5.11 -8.70
CA GLY A 261 3.42 5.77 -7.93
C GLY A 261 3.23 7.28 -7.78
N ALA A 262 2.00 7.79 -7.96
CA ALA A 262 1.71 9.21 -7.77
C ALA A 262 1.62 9.52 -6.27
N THR A 263 2.17 10.66 -5.85
CA THR A 263 2.10 11.16 -4.46
C THR A 263 0.77 11.85 -4.13
N GLY A 264 -0.24 11.73 -5.01
CA GLY A 264 -1.55 12.34 -4.86
C GLY A 264 -2.66 11.48 -5.44
N LEU A 265 -3.91 11.89 -5.23
CA LEU A 265 -5.09 11.16 -5.70
C LEU A 265 -5.17 11.20 -7.23
N VAL A 266 -5.20 10.01 -7.83
CA VAL A 266 -5.40 9.84 -9.28
C VAL A 266 -6.88 9.69 -9.63
N LEU A 267 -7.71 9.35 -8.64
CA LEU A 267 -9.16 9.31 -8.70
C LEU A 267 -9.72 10.02 -7.49
N THR A 268 -10.62 10.97 -7.72
CA THR A 268 -11.32 11.68 -6.65
C THR A 268 -12.71 11.07 -6.39
N GLY A 269 -13.30 11.40 -5.25
CA GLY A 269 -14.68 11.00 -4.95
C GLY A 269 -15.69 11.57 -5.95
N ASP A 270 -15.43 12.77 -6.48
CA ASP A 270 -16.27 13.42 -7.48
C ASP A 270 -16.22 12.67 -8.82
N ASP A 271 -15.03 12.20 -9.24
CA ASP A 271 -14.88 11.39 -10.45
C ASP A 271 -15.71 10.11 -10.37
N VAL A 272 -15.67 9.43 -9.21
CA VAL A 272 -16.45 8.20 -8.97
C VAL A 272 -17.94 8.51 -8.93
N THR A 273 -18.34 9.59 -8.26
CA THR A 273 -19.74 10.00 -8.15
C THR A 273 -20.34 10.34 -9.52
N ALA A 274 -19.59 11.08 -10.35
CA ALA A 274 -19.98 11.40 -11.72
C ALA A 274 -20.10 10.15 -12.59
N ALA A 275 -19.18 9.19 -12.45
CA ALA A 275 -19.22 7.92 -13.16
C ALA A 275 -20.44 7.07 -12.74
N LEU A 276 -20.73 6.99 -11.43
CA LEU A 276 -21.89 6.26 -10.90
C LEU A 276 -23.21 6.88 -11.34
N ALA A 277 -23.31 8.21 -11.39
CA ALA A 277 -24.50 8.91 -11.91
C ALA A 277 -24.75 8.62 -13.40
N SER A 278 -23.68 8.33 -14.14
CA SER A 278 -23.72 8.00 -15.57
C SER A 278 -23.96 6.51 -15.84
N HIS A 279 -23.82 5.66 -14.81
CA HIS A 279 -23.94 4.20 -14.91
C HIS A 279 -25.41 3.78 -14.99
N LYS A 280 -25.78 3.05 -16.04
CA LYS A 280 -27.17 2.60 -16.25
C LYS A 280 -27.57 1.37 -15.41
N LYS A 281 -26.68 0.86 -14.55
CA LYS A 281 -26.98 -0.22 -13.59
C LYS A 281 -26.66 0.25 -12.17
N PRO A 282 -27.52 -0.02 -11.17
CA PRO A 282 -27.27 0.42 -9.80
C PRO A 282 -26.13 -0.41 -9.17
N CYS A 283 -25.03 0.25 -8.83
CA CYS A 283 -23.92 -0.33 -8.07
C CYS A 283 -24.24 -0.20 -6.58
N TRP A 284 -24.08 -1.28 -5.83
CA TRP A 284 -24.39 -1.38 -4.41
C TRP A 284 -23.37 -0.61 -3.58
N ALA A 285 -23.83 0.30 -2.72
CA ALA A 285 -23.07 0.77 -1.56
C ALA A 285 -23.22 -0.27 -0.44
N VAL A 286 -22.12 -0.76 0.11
CA VAL A 286 -22.13 -1.59 1.33
C VAL A 286 -22.35 -0.65 2.52
N PRO A 287 -23.45 -0.76 3.29
CA PRO A 287 -23.59 0.01 4.52
C PRO A 287 -22.74 -0.66 5.61
N HIS A 288 -21.72 0.04 6.09
CA HIS A 288 -21.10 -0.29 7.37
C HIS A 288 -22.00 0.25 8.49
N PRO A 289 -22.40 -0.55 9.51
CA PRO A 289 -23.13 0.00 10.65
C PRO A 289 -22.15 0.73 11.58
N PRO A 290 -22.54 1.86 12.21
CA PRO A 290 -21.72 2.52 13.22
C PRO A 290 -21.61 1.69 14.50
N PRO A 291 -20.57 1.89 15.33
CA PRO A 291 -20.43 1.22 16.61
C PRO A 291 -21.43 1.81 17.62
N ASP A 292 -21.94 0.94 18.49
CA ASP A 292 -22.83 1.19 19.63
C ASP A 292 -24.35 1.30 19.38
N SER A 293 -25.03 0.15 19.39
CA SER A 293 -26.35 0.01 20.04
C SER A 293 -26.65 -1.43 20.48
N VAL A 294 -26.26 -1.71 21.72
CA VAL A 294 -27.06 -2.29 22.83
C VAL A 294 -28.00 -3.48 22.56
N ARG A 295 -27.75 -4.54 23.35
CA ARG A 295 -28.68 -5.59 23.84
C ARG A 295 -30.18 -5.23 23.88
N GLY A 296 -31.05 -6.17 23.46
CA GLY A 296 -32.36 -6.36 24.10
C GLY A 296 -33.57 -6.53 23.17
N ASP A 297 -34.07 -7.77 23.13
CA ASP A 297 -35.47 -8.22 22.90
C ASP A 297 -36.07 -8.38 21.48
N PRO A 298 -36.94 -9.41 21.27
CA PRO A 298 -37.47 -9.85 19.98
C PRO A 298 -38.87 -9.27 19.69
N HIS A 299 -39.31 -9.42 18.43
CA HIS A 299 -40.54 -8.93 17.81
C HIS A 299 -40.44 -7.54 17.19
N PHE A 300 -40.20 -7.48 15.86
CA PHE A 300 -40.98 -6.57 15.03
C PHE A 300 -41.17 -7.12 13.59
N HIS A 301 -42.44 -7.16 13.18
CA HIS A 301 -42.94 -7.67 11.92
C HIS A 301 -42.74 -6.69 10.75
N ARG A 302 -42.71 -7.27 9.53
CA ARG A 302 -42.68 -6.65 8.19
C ARG A 302 -43.58 -5.40 7.99
N SER A 303 -43.10 -4.44 7.19
CA SER A 303 -43.82 -3.93 5.99
C SER A 303 -42.90 -3.05 5.10
N PRO A 304 -43.07 -3.00 3.76
CA PRO A 304 -42.15 -2.38 2.82
C PRO A 304 -42.59 -0.99 2.33
N ARG A 305 -41.63 -0.27 1.73
CA ARG A 305 -41.71 1.04 1.04
C ARG A 305 -41.57 2.26 1.96
N LEU A 306 -40.39 2.85 1.93
CA LEU A 306 -40.15 4.31 1.88
C LEU A 306 -38.67 4.53 1.52
N ARG A 307 -38.42 5.35 0.50
CA ARG A 307 -37.07 5.82 0.12
C ARG A 307 -36.60 6.85 1.14
N PRO A 308 -35.29 6.95 1.40
CA PRO A 308 -34.67 8.24 1.68
C PRO A 308 -33.59 8.58 0.63
N GLY A 309 -33.60 9.83 0.17
CA GLY A 309 -32.57 10.41 -0.70
C GLY A 309 -31.25 10.69 0.04
N PRO A 310 -30.26 11.28 -0.64
CA PRO A 310 -28.94 11.51 -0.05
C PRO A 310 -29.01 12.59 1.03
N ARG A 311 -28.47 12.29 2.21
CA ARG A 311 -28.17 13.26 3.26
C ARG A 311 -26.68 13.55 3.24
N PHE A 312 -26.33 14.82 3.05
CA PHE A 312 -24.98 15.35 3.22
C PHE A 312 -24.69 15.54 4.71
N LEU A 313 -23.44 15.30 5.11
CA LEU A 313 -22.91 15.68 6.43
C LEU A 313 -21.80 16.70 6.18
N GLU A 314 -22.14 17.99 6.27
CA GLU A 314 -21.18 19.08 6.42
C GLU A 314 -20.73 19.14 7.89
N ALA A 315 -19.41 19.17 8.11
CA ALA A 315 -18.87 19.57 9.41
C ALA A 315 -18.89 21.11 9.50
N PRO A 316 -19.35 21.71 10.62
CA PRO A 316 -19.34 23.15 10.76
C PRO A 316 -17.90 23.68 10.93
N PRO A 317 -17.58 24.89 10.43
CA PRO A 317 -16.28 25.50 10.64
C PRO A 317 -16.09 25.90 12.11
N PRO A 318 -14.84 25.97 12.61
CA PRO A 318 -14.56 26.42 13.97
C PRO A 318 -14.54 27.94 13.99
N ASP A 319 -15.65 28.56 14.41
CA ASP A 319 -15.64 30.00 14.71
C ASP A 319 -15.50 30.29 16.20
N ALA A 320 -14.68 31.30 16.42
CA ALA A 320 -14.15 31.74 17.68
C ALA A 320 -15.11 32.63 18.49
N ARG A 321 -14.90 32.58 19.81
CA ARG A 321 -14.94 33.65 20.82
C ARG A 321 -15.97 33.49 21.95
N ALA A 322 -15.41 33.37 23.15
CA ALA A 322 -15.68 34.14 24.36
C ALA A 322 -17.14 34.58 24.64
N SER A 323 -17.68 34.17 25.78
CA SER A 323 -17.73 34.98 27.01
C SER A 323 -18.81 34.48 28.00
N ASN A 324 -18.47 34.56 29.29
CA ASN A 324 -19.32 34.73 30.47
C ASN A 324 -20.55 33.84 30.68
N ALA A 325 -20.57 33.10 31.81
CA ALA A 325 -21.10 33.62 33.08
C ALA A 325 -21.31 32.49 34.12
N GLY A 326 -20.92 32.76 35.37
CA GLY A 326 -21.41 32.26 36.68
C GLY A 326 -21.86 30.80 36.83
N GLY A 327 -21.42 30.04 37.83
CA GLY A 327 -21.31 30.40 39.23
C GLY A 327 -22.24 29.51 40.07
N ALA A 328 -21.78 29.13 41.26
CA ALA A 328 -22.46 28.44 42.36
C ALA A 328 -22.61 26.91 42.26
N GLY A 329 -22.04 26.22 43.26
CA GLY A 329 -22.21 24.80 43.54
C GLY A 329 -20.95 24.16 44.07
#